data_AF-A0A820IG28-F1
#
_entry.id   AF-A0A820IG28-F1
#
_cell.length_a   1.000
_cell.length_b   1.000
_cell.length_c   1.000
_cell.angle_alpha   90.00
_cell.angle_beta   90.00
_cell.angle_gamma   90.00
#
_symmetry.space_group_name_H-M   'P 1'
#
loop_
_entity.id
_entity.type
_entity.pdbx_description
1 polymer ?
#
loop_
_entity_poly.entity_id
_entity_poly.type
_entity_poly.pdbx_seq_one_letter_code
_entity_poly.pdbx_strand_id
1 'polypeptide(L)' 'MVRKWMKEGKRYMFGFDGRKDTENFTQSVWQASREIGVGRARSEDGNWWYGVVVFDPPGNIPNQYSNNVFLPADKA' A
#
# COMPACT_ATOMS: atom_id res chain seq x y z
N MET A 1 -3.85 2.53 10.72
CA MET A 1 -3.24 2.90 9.43
C MET A 1 -3.20 1.71 8.47
N VAL A 2 -2.32 0.72 8.65
CA VAL A 2 -2.18 -0.44 7.73
C VAL A 2 -3.48 -1.22 7.50
N ARG A 3 -4.29 -1.46 8.55
CA ARG A 3 -5.62 -2.10 8.39
C ARG A 3 -6.57 -1.31 7.47
N LYS A 4 -6.46 0.02 7.41
CA LYS A 4 -7.26 0.87 6.52
C LYS A 4 -6.80 0.66 5.07
N TRP A 5 -5.49 0.62 4.83
CA TRP A 5 -4.90 0.34 3.52
C TRP A 5 -5.32 -1.02 2.99
N MET A 6 -5.24 -2.08 3.81
CA MET A 6 -5.67 -3.43 3.40
C MET A 6 -7.16 -3.51 2.99
N LYS A 7 -8.02 -2.62 3.49
CA LYS A 7 -9.43 -2.57 3.06
C LYS A 7 -9.60 -1.99 1.66
N GLU A 8 -8.64 -1.23 1.14
CA GLU A 8 -8.65 -0.71 -0.24
C GLU A 8 -8.52 -1.85 -1.27
N GLY A 9 -7.85 -2.95 -0.91
CA GLY A 9 -7.74 -4.14 -1.77
C GLY A 9 -9.08 -4.77 -2.16
N LYS A 10 -10.17 -4.46 -1.44
CA LYS A 10 -11.54 -4.86 -1.85
C LYS A 10 -12.04 -4.14 -3.10
N ARG A 11 -11.47 -2.97 -3.42
CA ARG A 11 -11.80 -2.15 -4.60
C ARG A 11 -10.75 -2.26 -5.70
N TYR A 12 -9.64 -2.95 -5.43
CA TYR A 12 -8.57 -3.13 -6.39
C TYR A 12 -8.97 -4.16 -7.46
N MET A 13 -8.73 -3.81 -8.72
CA MET A 13 -8.98 -4.67 -9.87
C MET A 13 -7.66 -5.29 -10.32
N PHE A 14 -7.45 -6.57 -10.00
CA PHE A 14 -6.24 -7.30 -10.41
C PHE A 14 -6.17 -7.42 -11.94
N GLY A 15 -4.96 -7.36 -12.48
CA GLY A 15 -4.71 -7.45 -13.94
C GLY A 15 -4.83 -6.13 -14.70
N PHE A 16 -5.19 -5.02 -14.05
CA PHE A 16 -5.17 -3.67 -14.62
C PHE A 16 -4.07 -2.82 -13.98
N ASP A 17 -3.69 -1.74 -14.67
CA ASP A 17 -2.78 -0.75 -14.10
C ASP A 17 -3.49 0.00 -12.96
N GLY A 18 -2.72 0.41 -11.95
CA GLY A 18 -3.21 0.86 -10.64
C GLY A 18 -4.38 1.85 -10.63
N ARG A 19 -5.03 1.96 -9.46
CA ARG A 19 -6.19 2.82 -9.23
C ARG A 19 -5.90 3.81 -8.09
N LYS A 20 -6.26 5.09 -8.29
CA LYS A 20 -5.94 6.19 -7.35
C LYS A 20 -6.42 5.98 -5.91
N ASP A 21 -7.51 5.24 -5.68
CA ASP A 21 -8.05 5.00 -4.33
C ASP A 21 -7.59 3.68 -3.69
N THR A 22 -6.58 3.03 -4.30
CA THR A 22 -5.98 1.78 -3.84
C THR A 22 -4.45 1.83 -3.74
N GLU A 23 -3.85 3.00 -3.94
CA GLU A 23 -2.39 3.19 -3.98
C GLU A 23 -1.70 2.75 -2.68
N ASN A 24 -2.34 2.94 -1.52
CA ASN A 24 -1.75 2.50 -0.25
C ASN A 24 -1.76 0.98 -0.15
N PHE A 25 -2.84 0.33 -0.60
CA PHE A 25 -2.89 -1.12 -0.68
C PHE A 25 -1.81 -1.67 -1.61
N THR A 26 -1.75 -1.18 -2.85
CA THR A 26 -0.81 -1.69 -3.85
C THR A 26 0.64 -1.50 -3.43
N GLN A 27 0.99 -0.37 -2.79
CA GLN A 27 2.31 -0.16 -2.21
C GLN A 27 2.60 -1.14 -1.05
N SER A 28 1.61 -1.42 -0.21
CA SER A 28 1.78 -2.29 0.96
C SER A 28 2.03 -3.76 0.60
N VAL A 29 1.58 -4.20 -0.58
CA VAL A 29 1.73 -5.57 -1.06
C VAL A 29 2.69 -5.68 -2.26
N TRP A 30 3.41 -4.60 -2.58
CA TRP A 30 4.25 -4.52 -3.77
C TRP A 30 5.44 -5.48 -3.66
N GLN A 31 5.43 -6.54 -4.48
CA GLN A 31 6.41 -7.63 -4.45
C GLN A 31 7.88 -7.19 -4.48
N ALA A 32 8.21 -6.15 -5.25
CA ALA A 32 9.58 -5.67 -5.39
C ALA A 32 10.08 -4.86 -4.19
N SER A 33 9.20 -4.32 -3.33
CA SER A 33 9.61 -3.56 -2.14
C SER A 33 10.24 -4.52 -1.13
N ARG A 34 11.39 -4.17 -0.57
CA ARG A 34 12.18 -5.04 0.32
C ARG A 34 12.30 -4.50 1.73
N GLU A 35 12.32 -3.17 1.86
CA GLU A 35 12.55 -2.49 3.12
C GLU A 35 11.43 -1.50 3.40
N ILE A 36 11.16 -1.29 4.69
CA ILE A 36 10.21 -0.28 5.13
C ILE A 36 10.82 0.58 6.24
N GLY A 37 10.61 1.89 6.14
CA GLY A 37 10.83 2.85 7.21
C GLY A 37 9.51 3.33 7.78
N VAL A 38 9.35 3.34 9.09
CA VAL A 38 8.10 3.77 9.75
C VAL A 38 8.37 4.93 10.70
N GLY A 39 7.65 6.03 10.49
CA GLY A 39 7.66 7.21 11.36
C GLY A 39 6.28 7.48 11.93
N ARG A 40 6.21 7.95 13.18
CA ARG A 40 4.95 8.38 13.79
C ARG A 40 5.14 9.64 14.64
N ALA A 41 4.23 10.59 14.51
CA ALA A 41 4.16 11.80 15.32
C ALA A 41 2.75 12.00 15.86
N ARG A 42 2.63 12.72 16.97
CA ARG A 42 1.34 13.15 17.55
C ARG A 42 1.16 14.65 17.24
N SER A 43 -0.08 15.07 16.97
CA SER A 43 -0.38 16.50 16.85
C SER A 43 -0.10 17.24 18.15
N GLU A 44 0.15 18.54 18.06
CA GLU A 44 0.42 19.41 19.20
C GLU A 44 -0.74 19.42 20.21
N ASP A 45 -1.98 19.43 19.71
CA ASP A 45 -3.20 19.33 20.53
C ASP A 45 -3.45 17.91 21.10
N GLY A 46 -2.63 16.93 20.73
CA GLY A 46 -2.72 15.55 21.18
C GLY A 46 -3.87 14.72 20.57
N ASN A 47 -4.69 15.28 19.69
CA ASN A 47 -5.89 14.62 19.16
C ASN A 47 -5.62 13.64 18.01
N TRP A 48 -4.52 13.83 17.28
CA TRP A 48 -4.20 13.09 16.07
C TRP A 48 -2.86 12.37 16.15
N TRP A 49 -2.80 11.22 15.48
CA TRP A 49 -1.57 10.51 15.20
C TRP A 49 -1.32 10.54 13.70
N TYR A 50 -0.13 11.02 13.31
CA TYR A 50 0.38 10.94 11.95
C TYR A 50 1.31 9.75 11.86
N GLY A 51 1.10 8.90 10.87
CA GLY A 51 2.01 7.82 10.55
C GLY A 51 2.47 7.95 9.10
N VAL A 52 3.75 7.70 8.87
CA VAL A 52 4.36 7.65 7.54
C VAL A 52 5.04 6.29 7.41
N VAL A 53 4.86 5.66 6.26
CA VAL A 53 5.63 4.48 5.87
C VAL A 53 6.31 4.79 4.55
N VAL A 54 7.61 4.58 4.50
CA VAL A 54 8.42 4.66 3.30
C VAL A 54 8.80 3.23 2.91
N PHE A 55 8.77 2.94 1.61
CA PHE A 55 9.09 1.63 1.06
C PHE A 55 10.28 1.78 0.11
N ASP A 56 11.22 0.84 0.17
CA ASP A 56 12.36 0.76 -0.75
C ASP A 56 12.54 -0.67 -1.31
N PRO A 57 12.68 -0.85 -2.63
CA PRO A 57 12.41 0.11 -3.70
C PRO A 57 10.95 0.61 -3.69
N PRO A 58 10.65 1.79 -4.27
CA PRO A 58 9.30 2.32 -4.31
C PRO A 58 8.39 1.45 -5.18
N GLY A 59 7.12 1.34 -4.77
CA GLY A 59 6.07 0.65 -5.52
C GLY A 59 5.23 1.60 -6.38
N ASN A 60 4.07 1.10 -6.81
CA ASN A 60 3.10 1.86 -7.60
C ASN A 60 3.64 2.41 -8.93
N ILE A 61 4.66 1.77 -9.49
CA ILE A 61 5.25 2.16 -10.75
C ILE A 61 4.28 1.81 -11.89
N PRO A 62 3.90 2.76 -12.77
CA PRO A 62 3.03 2.50 -13.91
C PRO A 62 3.52 1.33 -14.77
N ASN A 63 2.59 0.52 -15.27
CA ASN A 63 2.84 -0.68 -16.06
C ASN A 63 3.58 -1.83 -15.34
N GLN A 64 3.73 -1.77 -14.01
CA GLN A 64 4.38 -2.83 -13.22
C GLN A 64 3.45 -3.55 -12.23
N TYR A 65 2.17 -3.19 -12.19
CA TYR A 65 1.22 -3.69 -11.18
C TYR A 65 0.96 -5.19 -11.27
N SER A 66 0.81 -5.74 -12.49
CA SER A 66 0.57 -7.18 -12.71
C SER A 66 1.70 -8.08 -12.20
N ASN A 67 2.93 -7.55 -12.15
CA ASN A 67 4.11 -8.27 -11.66
C ASN A 67 4.36 -8.08 -10.16
N ASN A 68 3.60 -7.19 -9.50
CA ASN A 68 3.85 -6.79 -8.12
C ASN A 68 2.67 -6.92 -7.18
N VAL A 69 1.43 -6.99 -7.69
CA VAL A 69 0.21 -7.05 -6.89
C VAL A 69 -0.58 -8.30 -7.26
N PHE A 70 -0.39 -9.37 -6.48
CA PHE A 70 -0.98 -10.68 -6.74
C PHE A 70 -2.31 -10.88 -6.03
N LEU A 71 -3.15 -11.74 -6.62
CA LEU A 71 -4.36 -12.22 -5.95
C LEU A 71 -3.98 -12.89 -4.62
N PRO A 72 -4.77 -12.67 -3.55
CA PRO A 72 -4.62 -13.42 -2.32
C PRO A 72 -4.73 -14.92 -2.57
N ALA A 73 -3.88 -15.72 -1.91
CA ALA A 73 -3.81 -17.17 -2.11
C ALA A 73 -5.12 -17.89 -1.74
N ASP A 74 -5.98 -17.29 -0.90
CA ASP A 74 -7.29 -17.80 -0.51
C ASP A 74 -8.39 -17.53 -1.56
N LYS A 75 -8.07 -16.81 -2.64
CA LYS A 75 -8.99 -16.47 -3.73
C LYS A 75 -8.55 -17.00 -5.10
N ALA A 76 -7.50 -17.83 -5.12
CA ALA A 76 -6.98 -18.49 -6.31
C ALA A 76 -7.70 -19.83 -6.55
#